data_AF-A0A1C5RGG4-F1
#
_entry.id   AF-A0A1C5RGG4-F1
#
_cell.length_a   1.000
_cell.length_b   1.000
_cell.length_c   1.000
_cell.angle_alpha   90.00
_cell.angle_beta   90.00
_cell.angle_gamma   90.00
#
_symmetry.space_group_name_H-M   'P 1'
#
loop_
_entity.id
_entity.type
_entity.pdbx_description
1 polymer ?
#
loop_
_entity_poly.entity_id
_entity_poly.type
_entity_poly.pdbx_seq_one_letter_code
_entity_poly.pdbx_strand_id
1 'polypeptide(L)'
;MLEFKYDTQLLIEGTDLDEDEINDYITEHFKGDCLLAVGDEELIKIHFHTNEPWKVLEYCASLGEIYDIVVEDMDRQSRGLHG
;
A
#
# COMPACT_ATOMS: atom_id res chain seq x y z
N MET A 1 -10.98 0.10 -18.39
CA MET A 1 -9.95 -0.84 -17.89
C MET A 1 -9.20 -0.09 -16.81
N LEU A 2 -8.99 -0.67 -15.64
CA LEU A 2 -8.26 -0.01 -14.55
C LEU A 2 -6.80 0.23 -15.00
N GLU A 3 -6.28 1.43 -14.74
CA GLU A 3 -4.87 1.75 -15.03
C GLU A 3 -3.94 0.99 -14.08
N PHE A 4 -4.34 0.88 -12.80
CA PHE A 4 -3.67 0.13 -11.76
C PHE A 4 -4.57 -1.00 -11.26
N LYS A 5 -4.05 -2.23 -11.30
CA LYS A 5 -4.86 -3.44 -11.20
C LYS A 5 -4.97 -3.99 -9.78
N TYR A 6 -3.91 -3.86 -8.99
CA TYR A 6 -3.84 -4.45 -7.67
C TYR A 6 -4.08 -3.40 -6.60
N ASP A 7 -5.03 -3.68 -5.72
CA ASP A 7 -5.14 -2.99 -4.46
C ASP A 7 -4.17 -3.62 -3.46
N THR A 8 -3.26 -2.81 -2.92
CA THR A 8 -2.24 -3.21 -1.96
C THR A 8 -2.53 -2.55 -0.63
N GLN A 9 -2.90 -3.35 0.36
CA GLN A 9 -3.18 -2.89 1.71
C GLN A 9 -2.28 -3.62 2.71
N LEU A 10 -1.80 -2.88 3.70
CA LEU A 10 -1.00 -3.43 4.79
C LEU A 10 -0.98 -2.49 6.00
N LEU A 11 -0.58 -3.04 7.14
CA LEU A 11 -0.21 -2.29 8.33
C LEU A 11 1.31 -2.29 8.48
N ILE A 12 1.85 -1.18 8.98
CA ILE A 12 3.24 -1.00 9.37
C ILE A 12 3.26 -0.64 10.85
N GLU A 13 3.79 -1.51 11.71
CA GLU A 13 4.06 -1.21 13.12
C GLU A 13 5.55 -0.89 13.29
N GLY A 14 5.84 0.21 13.98
CA GLY A 14 7.19 0.74 14.08
C GLY A 14 7.32 1.79 15.19
N THR A 15 8.36 2.61 15.08
CA THR A 15 8.62 3.74 15.97
C THR A 15 9.04 4.94 15.13
N ASP A 16 8.61 6.14 15.51
CA ASP A 16 8.89 7.39 14.80
C ASP A 16 8.43 7.35 13.33
N LEU A 17 7.28 6.72 13.07
CA LEU A 17 6.65 6.73 11.75
C LEU A 17 6.07 8.11 11.43
N ASP A 18 6.14 8.54 10.17
CA ASP A 18 5.57 9.80 9.68
C ASP A 18 4.69 9.53 8.45
N GLU A 19 3.41 9.85 8.56
CA GLU A 19 2.43 9.61 7.50
C GLU A 19 2.67 10.49 6.25
N ASP A 20 3.16 11.72 6.44
CA ASP A 20 3.45 12.64 5.35
C ASP A 20 4.71 12.18 4.60
N GLU A 21 5.77 11.78 5.31
CA GLU A 21 7.00 11.26 4.67
C GLU A 21 6.74 9.99 3.85
N ILE A 22 5.92 9.07 4.38
CA ILE A 22 5.54 7.85 3.68
C ILE A 22 4.68 8.16 2.46
N ASN A 23 3.75 9.11 2.59
CA ASN A 23 2.89 9.55 1.49
C ASN A 23 3.72 10.11 0.33
N ASP A 24 4.62 11.04 0.65
CA ASP A 24 5.52 11.69 -0.31
C ASP A 24 6.42 10.65 -0.99
N TYR A 25 7.02 9.74 -0.22
CA TYR A 25 7.90 8.71 -0.80
C TYR A 25 7.16 7.82 -1.81
N ILE A 26 5.98 7.30 -1.43
CA ILE A 26 5.19 6.42 -2.31
C ILE A 26 4.77 7.18 -3.58
N THR A 27 4.31 8.41 -3.44
CA THR A 27 3.84 9.25 -4.57
C THR A 27 4.98 9.60 -5.54
N GLU A 28 6.19 9.84 -5.03
CA GLU A 28 7.36 10.17 -5.86
C GLU A 28 7.99 8.96 -6.54
N HIS A 29 7.98 7.78 -5.88
CA HIS A 29 8.77 6.63 -6.31
C HIS A 29 7.96 5.54 -7.02
N PHE A 30 6.65 5.47 -6.76
CA PHE A 30 5.79 4.40 -7.28
C PHE A 30 4.71 4.94 -8.22
N LYS A 31 4.41 4.14 -9.23
CA LYS A 31 3.29 4.42 -10.13
C LYS A 31 2.03 3.79 -9.55
N GLY A 32 1.03 4.62 -9.32
CA GLY A 32 -0.25 4.19 -8.79
C GLY A 32 -1.22 5.33 -8.58
N ASP A 33 -2.38 4.99 -8.01
CA ASP A 33 -3.39 5.95 -7.58
C ASP A 33 -4.00 5.55 -6.23
N CYS A 34 -4.89 6.41 -5.73
CA CYS A 34 -5.66 6.18 -4.50
C CYS A 34 -4.82 5.88 -3.26
N LEU A 35 -3.67 6.54 -3.10
CA LEU A 35 -2.87 6.41 -1.88
C LEU A 35 -3.63 6.90 -0.65
N LEU A 36 -3.70 6.05 0.38
CA LEU A 36 -3.97 6.42 1.76
C LEU A 36 -2.80 5.91 2.61
N ALA A 37 -2.12 6.83 3.28
CA ALA A 37 -1.20 6.55 4.37
C ALA A 37 -1.75 7.29 5.59
N VAL A 38 -2.29 6.56 6.56
CA VAL A 38 -2.98 7.15 7.72
C VAL A 38 -2.60 6.40 8.99
N GLY A 39 -2.37 7.12 10.08
CA GLY A 39 -2.05 6.49 11.35
C GLY A 39 -1.42 7.45 12.35
N ASP A 40 -0.46 6.93 13.10
CA ASP A 40 0.37 7.69 14.03
C ASP A 40 1.82 7.17 14.02
N GLU A 41 2.64 7.65 14.96
CA GLU A 41 4.07 7.33 15.05
C GLU A 41 4.38 5.85 15.36
N GLU A 42 3.39 5.06 15.79
CA GLU A 42 3.54 3.64 16.14
C GLU A 42 2.90 2.72 15.10
N LEU A 43 1.82 3.14 14.43
CA LEU A 43 1.07 2.31 13.50
C LEU A 43 0.53 3.10 12.31
N ILE A 44 0.88 2.69 11.09
CA ILE A 44 0.35 3.27 9.84
C ILE A 44 -0.34 2.21 9.00
N LYS A 45 -1.53 2.56 8.48
CA LYS A 45 -2.24 1.79 7.46
C LYS A 45 -1.97 2.36 6.08
N ILE A 46 -1.61 1.47 5.15
CA ILE A 46 -1.42 1.79 3.74
C ILE A 46 -2.57 1.19 2.91
N HIS A 47 -3.06 1.96 1.95
CA HIS A 47 -3.89 1.54 0.83
C HIS A 47 -3.32 2.18 -0.43
N PHE A 48 -2.99 1.39 -1.45
CA PHE A 48 -2.48 1.94 -2.71
C PHE A 48 -2.78 1.04 -3.88
N HIS A 49 -3.27 1.62 -4.98
CA HIS A 49 -3.45 0.86 -6.21
C HIS A 49 -2.19 0.94 -7.06
N THR A 50 -1.61 -0.21 -7.40
CA THR A 50 -0.44 -0.27 -8.28
C THR A 50 -0.43 -1.54 -9.13
N ASN A 51 0.46 -1.58 -10.12
CA ASN A 51 0.76 -2.80 -10.87
C ASN A 51 2.01 -3.52 -10.32
N GLU A 52 2.70 -2.93 -9.34
CA GLU A 52 3.94 -3.45 -8.75
C GLU A 52 3.86 -3.55 -7.21
N PRO A 53 2.89 -4.32 -6.65
CA PRO A 53 2.65 -4.39 -5.20
C PRO A 53 3.90 -4.75 -4.40
N TRP A 54 4.78 -5.59 -4.95
CA TRP A 54 6.02 -6.02 -4.29
C TRP A 54 6.96 -4.86 -3.94
N LYS A 55 6.96 -3.75 -4.70
CA LYS A 55 7.80 -2.58 -4.39
C LYS A 55 7.29 -1.82 -3.17
N VAL A 56 5.97 -1.73 -3.03
CA VAL A 56 5.32 -1.11 -1.88
C VAL A 56 5.60 -1.94 -0.63
N LEU A 57 5.43 -3.27 -0.73
CA LEU A 57 5.74 -4.19 0.37
C LEU A 57 7.22 -4.12 0.79
N GLU A 58 8.14 -4.08 -0.18
CA GLU A 58 9.58 -3.94 0.09
C GLU A 58 9.90 -2.64 0.83
N TYR A 59 9.33 -1.52 0.38
CA TYR A 59 9.51 -0.23 1.06
C TYR A 59 8.94 -0.24 2.47
N CYS A 60 7.69 -0.65 2.65
CA CYS A 60 7.05 -0.67 3.96
C CYS A 60 7.78 -1.61 4.95
N ALA A 61 8.28 -2.76 4.49
CA ALA A 61 9.10 -3.66 5.30
C ALA A 61 10.45 -3.06 5.74
N SER A 62 10.92 -2.00 5.08
CA SER A 62 12.13 -1.27 5.48
C SER A 62 11.88 -0.28 6.62
N LEU A 63 10.62 0.09 6.88
CA LEU A 63 10.22 1.06 7.90
C LEU A 63 9.87 0.41 9.25
N GLY A 64 9.34 -0.82 9.22
CA GLY A 64 8.88 -1.51 10.42
C GLY A 64 8.41 -2.94 10.14
N GLU A 65 7.73 -3.54 11.12
CA GLU A 65 7.08 -4.83 10.94
C GLU A 65 5.80 -4.65 10.12
N ILE A 66 5.65 -5.44 9.04
CA ILE A 66 4.46 -5.40 8.20
C ILE A 66 3.58 -6.62 8.42
N TYR A 67 2.27 -6.39 8.52
CA TYR A 67 1.28 -7.44 8.74
C TYR A 67 -0.10 -7.04 8.18
N ASP A 68 -1.06 -7.97 8.26
CA ASP A 68 -2.40 -7.84 7.68
C ASP A 68 -2.36 -7.45 6.19
N ILE A 69 -1.45 -8.08 5.45
CA ILE A 69 -1.14 -7.74 4.06
C ILE A 69 -2.20 -8.35 3.14
N VAL A 70 -2.81 -7.50 2.31
CA VAL A 70 -3.79 -7.87 1.29
C VAL A 70 -3.30 -7.33 -0.06
N VAL A 71 -3.24 -8.21 -1.06
CA VAL A 71 -2.97 -7.83 -2.46
C VAL A 71 -4.07 -8.45 -3.31
N GLU A 72 -4.95 -7.63 -3.85
CA GLU A 72 -6.17 -8.08 -4.52
C GLU A 72 -6.27 -7.55 -5.95
N ASP A 73 -6.60 -8.43 -6.89
CA ASP A 73 -6.87 -8.09 -8.29
C ASP A 73 -8.27 -7.49 -8.44
N MET A 74 -8.35 -6.15 -8.48
CA MET A 74 -9.61 -5.42 -8.58
C MET A 74 -10.39 -5.73 -9.87
N ASP A 75 -9.71 -6.05 -10.97
CA ASP A 75 -10.36 -6.44 -12.22
C ASP A 75 -11.03 -7.81 -12.10
N ARG A 76 -10.42 -8.76 -11.39
CA ARG A 76 -11.05 -10.05 -11.06
C ARG A 76 -12.24 -9.87 -10.13
N GLN A 77 -12.10 -9.07 -9.08
CA GLN A 77 -13.20 -8.77 -8.17
C GLN A 77 -14.40 -8.14 -8.88
N SER A 78 -14.16 -7.20 -9.80
CA SER A 78 -15.22 -6.56 -10.60
C SER A 78 -16.01 -7.56 -11.46
N ARG A 79 -15.39 -8.72 -11.78
CA ARG A 79 -15.99 -9.84 -12.52
C ARG A 79 -16.57 -10.92 -11.61
N GLY A 80 -16.62 -10.70 -10.29
CA GLY A 80 -17.11 -11.66 -9.31
C GLY A 80 -16.20 -12.88 -9.10
N LEU A 81 -14.94 -12.79 -9.52
CA LEU A 81 -13.93 -13.81 -9.27
C LEU A 81 -13.20 -13.51 -7.97
N HIS A 82 -12.67 -14.55 -7.32
CA HIS A 82 -11.67 -14.34 -6.28
C HIS A 82 -10.47 -13.64 -6.92
N GLY A 83 -10.22 -12.42 -6.45
CA GLY A 83 -9.14 -11.53 -6.86
C GLY A 83 -8.05 -11.50 -5.82
#